data_AF-A0A520USQ0-F1
#
_entry.id   AF-A0A520USQ0-F1
#
_cell.length_a   1.000
_cell.length_b   1.000
_cell.length_c   1.000
_cell.angle_alpha   90.00
_cell.angle_beta   90.00
_cell.angle_gamma   90.00
#
_symmetry.space_group_name_H-M   'P 1'
#
loop_
_entity.id
_entity.type
_entity.pdbx_description
1 polymer ?
#
loop_
_entity_poly.entity_id
_entity_poly.type
_entity_poly.pdbx_seq_one_letter_code
_entity_poly.pdbx_strand_id
1 'polypeptide(L)'
;MKSKLKATLLCTLMIASSLAGCLGGDDDDGDDAVLGCTYMDATNYNADATEDDGSCTYAPGEEPVLGCTNAAATNYDSAATRDDGSCSYAETVMGCMDPAANNHDAAAEDDDGSCDYGMAQADIMAAYSAGEMEFSAALYELEKSRKCREQGSNNPCEIVEMSIGDASTIDPHDAYDSASGDVIEQVYDTLYRYAGDGSGNAIIEPRLATGYSLSEDGLTYTFDLRDDVYFSNGDLMEASDVVYSWCRVLGYGSPASHVGWILEQSFDCNDADGNHDDNGGESFTVNSATSFSVTLFDVSSAFISTIAYTVGAVINAELCEENRVDAGGENDDYCHEWMDEAPFGAG
;
A
#
# COMPACT_ATOMS: atom_id res chain seq x y z
N MET A 1 -27.03 24.00 0.76
CA MET A 1 -26.72 25.43 0.51
C MET A 1 -25.30 25.67 1.00
N LYS A 2 -24.37 25.90 0.05
CA LYS A 2 -23.02 26.49 0.22
C LYS A 2 -22.03 25.73 1.13
N SER A 3 -21.12 24.95 0.56
CA SER A 3 -19.88 25.39 -0.12
C SER A 3 -18.81 25.93 0.83
N LYS A 4 -17.66 25.26 0.80
CA LYS A 4 -16.29 25.82 0.78
C LYS A 4 -16.06 27.08 1.62
N LEU A 5 -15.24 26.95 2.65
CA LEU A 5 -14.12 27.82 3.02
C LEU A 5 -13.88 27.65 4.52
N LYS A 6 -12.76 27.03 4.92
CA LYS A 6 -11.90 27.46 6.04
C LYS A 6 -10.50 26.88 5.84
N ALA A 7 -9.84 27.36 4.80
CA ALA A 7 -8.42 27.65 4.95
C ALA A 7 -8.31 28.88 5.86
N THR A 8 -7.25 28.91 6.67
CA THR A 8 -6.66 30.11 7.27
C THR A 8 -7.31 30.64 8.57
N LEU A 9 -6.73 30.23 9.69
CA LEU A 9 -6.73 30.91 11.00
C LEU A 9 -5.31 30.61 11.55
N LEU A 10 -4.34 31.51 11.60
CA LEU A 10 -4.24 32.65 12.51
C LEU A 10 -3.17 33.60 11.95
N CYS A 11 -3.57 34.74 11.41
CA CYS A 11 -2.69 35.90 11.29
C CYS A 11 -3.56 37.15 11.42
N THR A 12 -3.98 37.46 12.64
CA THR A 12 -4.66 38.72 12.98
C THR A 12 -4.47 39.04 14.45
N LEU A 13 -3.61 40.01 14.72
CA LEU A 13 -3.68 41.06 15.74
C LEU A 13 -2.38 41.87 15.50
N MET A 14 -2.35 43.09 14.96
CA MET A 14 -3.23 44.22 15.20
C MET A 14 -3.09 45.31 14.11
N ILE A 15 -4.25 45.84 13.70
CA ILE A 15 -4.59 47.27 13.60
C ILE A 15 -3.89 48.14 12.53
N ALA A 16 -4.64 48.35 11.44
CA ALA A 16 -5.09 49.65 10.88
C ALA A 16 -4.03 50.75 10.63
N SER A 17 -3.89 51.27 9.41
CA SER A 17 -4.83 52.26 8.88
C SER A 17 -4.74 52.44 7.35
N SER A 18 -5.89 52.28 6.69
CA SER A 18 -6.47 53.02 5.55
C SER A 18 -5.60 53.65 4.42
N LEU A 19 -5.86 53.12 3.22
CA LEU A 19 -6.17 53.79 1.93
C LEU A 19 -5.82 55.28 1.70
N ALA A 20 -4.92 55.44 0.71
CA ALA A 20 -5.08 56.12 -0.58
C ALA A 20 -5.29 57.64 -0.67
N GLY A 21 -4.33 58.30 -1.30
CA GLY A 21 -4.48 59.62 -1.93
C GLY A 21 -3.26 60.00 -2.75
N CYS A 22 -3.35 59.84 -4.08
CA CYS A 22 -2.49 60.58 -5.01
C CYS A 22 -2.95 62.03 -5.01
N LEU A 23 -2.05 62.97 -4.68
CA LEU A 23 -1.90 64.30 -5.28
C LEU A 23 -0.82 65.09 -4.51
N GLY A 24 0.34 65.27 -5.16
CA GLY A 24 1.21 66.44 -5.03
C GLY A 24 2.09 66.55 -3.78
N GLY A 25 3.41 66.53 -4.01
CA GLY A 25 4.43 67.01 -3.09
C GLY A 25 5.64 66.09 -3.07
N ASP A 26 6.67 66.47 -3.83
CA ASP A 26 8.10 66.56 -3.43
C ASP A 26 8.41 65.78 -2.12
N ASP A 27 9.26 64.74 -2.08
CA ASP A 27 10.66 64.74 -2.46
C ASP A 27 11.13 63.34 -2.88
N ASP A 28 11.73 63.27 -4.07
CA ASP A 28 12.48 62.14 -4.61
C ASP A 28 13.91 62.24 -4.04
N ASP A 29 14.10 61.88 -2.76
CA ASP A 29 15.44 61.73 -2.19
C ASP A 29 15.91 60.28 -2.42
N GLY A 30 16.20 60.00 -3.69
CA GLY A 30 17.12 58.94 -4.05
C GLY A 30 18.47 59.28 -3.41
N ASP A 31 18.88 58.48 -2.44
CA ASP A 31 20.27 58.46 -2.01
C ASP A 31 21.06 57.81 -3.16
N ASP A 32 21.48 58.65 -4.12
CA ASP A 32 22.29 58.23 -5.26
C ASP A 32 23.54 57.51 -4.73
N ALA A 33 23.73 56.25 -5.15
CA ALA A 33 24.92 55.51 -4.77
C ALA A 33 26.16 56.29 -5.24
N VAL A 34 26.94 56.79 -4.30
CA VAL A 34 28.17 57.53 -4.59
C VAL A 34 29.22 56.49 -4.96
N LEU A 35 29.50 56.36 -6.25
CA LEU A 35 30.51 55.44 -6.77
C LEU A 35 31.93 55.98 -6.51
N GLY A 36 32.80 55.11 -6.02
CA GLY A 36 34.22 55.41 -5.84
C GLY A 36 34.90 54.39 -4.94
N CYS A 37 36.21 54.51 -4.75
CA CYS A 37 36.92 53.55 -3.92
C CYS A 37 36.46 53.60 -2.45
N THR A 38 35.88 52.50 -1.98
CA THR A 38 35.35 52.40 -0.60
C THR A 38 36.39 51.91 0.41
N TYR A 39 37.56 51.49 -0.05
CA TYR A 39 38.61 50.92 0.79
C TYR A 39 39.55 51.99 1.36
N MET A 40 39.57 52.14 2.69
CA MET A 40 40.32 53.18 3.41
C MET A 40 41.85 53.14 3.21
N ASP A 41 42.38 52.00 2.79
CA ASP A 41 43.80 51.78 2.51
C ASP A 41 44.21 52.14 1.07
N ALA A 42 43.25 52.41 0.19
CA ALA A 42 43.52 52.91 -1.15
C ALA A 42 43.93 54.39 -1.15
N THR A 43 44.81 54.75 -2.07
CA THR A 43 45.30 56.14 -2.23
C THR A 43 44.19 57.10 -2.67
N ASN A 44 43.14 56.57 -3.31
CA ASN A 44 41.96 57.30 -3.76
C ASN A 44 40.68 56.92 -2.99
N TYR A 45 40.81 56.49 -1.73
CA TYR A 45 39.66 56.28 -0.84
C TYR A 45 38.73 57.50 -0.83
N ASN A 46 37.44 57.24 -1.02
CA ASN A 46 36.38 58.24 -0.95
C ASN A 46 35.46 57.91 0.23
N ALA A 47 35.48 58.75 1.27
CA ALA A 47 34.65 58.55 2.46
C ALA A 47 33.14 58.77 2.21
N ASP A 48 32.81 59.46 1.12
CA ASP A 48 31.44 59.67 0.70
C ASP A 48 30.95 58.54 -0.22
N ALA A 49 31.83 57.64 -0.67
CA ALA A 49 31.45 56.53 -1.53
C ALA A 49 30.63 55.48 -0.77
N THR A 50 29.47 55.13 -1.32
CA THR A 50 28.56 54.12 -0.78
C THR A 50 28.66 52.79 -1.53
N GLU A 51 29.32 52.77 -2.69
CA GLU A 51 29.52 51.56 -3.52
C GLU A 51 30.87 51.61 -4.27
N ASP A 52 31.58 50.48 -4.27
CA ASP A 52 32.90 50.37 -4.91
C ASP A 52 32.78 50.18 -6.43
N ASP A 53 33.43 51.03 -7.21
CA ASP A 53 33.42 50.98 -8.68
C ASP A 53 34.65 50.29 -9.28
N GLY A 54 35.50 49.68 -8.44
CA GLY A 54 36.76 49.08 -8.85
C GLY A 54 37.85 50.09 -9.25
N SER A 55 37.67 51.39 -9.01
CA SER A 55 38.65 52.43 -9.34
C SER A 55 39.80 52.56 -8.33
N CYS A 56 39.84 51.74 -7.28
CA CYS A 56 40.87 51.79 -6.24
C CYS A 56 42.30 51.67 -6.79
N THR A 57 43.19 52.52 -6.27
CA THR A 57 44.62 52.56 -6.62
C THR A 57 45.44 52.52 -5.33
N TYR A 58 46.53 51.76 -5.34
CA TYR A 58 47.38 51.58 -4.18
C TYR A 58 48.80 52.09 -4.44
N ALA A 59 49.54 52.33 -3.35
CA ALA A 59 50.94 52.71 -3.46
C ALA A 59 51.76 51.49 -3.94
N PRO A 60 52.85 51.70 -4.72
CA PRO A 60 53.68 50.60 -5.20
C PRO A 60 54.22 49.76 -4.04
N GLY A 61 53.82 48.48 -3.97
CA GLY A 61 54.20 47.54 -2.91
C GLY A 61 53.17 47.34 -1.80
N GLU A 62 52.08 48.12 -1.80
CA GLU A 62 50.95 48.03 -0.85
C GLU A 62 49.66 47.54 -1.56
N GLU A 63 49.80 46.96 -2.76
CA GLU A 63 48.68 46.37 -3.49
C GLU A 63 48.11 45.17 -2.70
N PRO A 64 46.78 45.07 -2.54
CA PRO A 64 46.19 43.98 -1.80
C PRO A 64 46.47 42.65 -2.51
N VAL A 65 46.88 41.64 -1.75
CA VAL A 65 47.00 40.27 -2.26
C VAL A 65 45.60 39.68 -2.24
N LEU A 66 45.06 39.44 -3.43
CA LEU A 66 43.74 38.84 -3.63
C LEU A 66 43.80 37.32 -3.44
N GLY A 67 42.86 36.80 -2.66
CA GLY A 67 42.68 35.36 -2.44
C GLY A 67 41.74 35.11 -1.27
N CYS A 68 41.40 33.86 -1.02
CA CYS A 68 40.47 33.54 0.06
C CYS A 68 41.06 33.88 1.44
N THR A 69 40.47 34.87 2.12
CA THR A 69 40.90 35.26 3.48
C THR A 69 40.24 34.45 4.59
N ASN A 70 39.27 33.59 4.26
CA ASN A 70 38.58 32.77 5.26
C ASN A 70 39.40 31.53 5.61
N ALA A 71 39.88 31.45 6.85
CA ALA A 71 40.66 30.31 7.35
C ALA A 71 39.89 28.98 7.36
N ALA A 72 38.55 29.01 7.24
CA ALA A 72 37.70 27.81 7.14
C ALA A 72 37.57 27.27 5.71
N ALA A 73 38.06 27.98 4.69
CA ALA A 73 38.02 27.54 3.31
C ALA A 73 39.18 26.57 2.99
N THR A 74 38.94 25.62 2.08
CA THR A 74 39.95 24.66 1.62
C THR A 74 41.06 25.29 0.80
N ASN A 75 40.83 26.47 0.23
CA ASN A 75 41.80 27.26 -0.52
C ASN A 75 42.19 28.56 0.20
N TYR A 76 42.11 28.59 1.53
CA TYR A 76 42.59 29.71 2.34
C TYR A 76 44.03 30.09 1.97
N ASP A 77 44.27 31.37 1.69
CA ASP A 77 45.59 31.93 1.44
C ASP A 77 45.99 32.86 2.59
N SER A 78 46.98 32.42 3.38
CA SER A 78 47.53 33.21 4.49
C SER A 78 48.23 34.51 4.06
N ALA A 79 48.60 34.63 2.78
CA ALA A 79 49.16 35.84 2.21
C ALA A 79 48.10 36.80 1.68
N ALA A 80 46.85 36.35 1.49
CA ALA A 80 45.77 37.21 1.03
C ALA A 80 45.43 38.27 2.08
N THR A 81 45.44 39.53 1.65
CA THR A 81 45.05 40.68 2.47
C THR A 81 43.63 41.15 2.15
N ARG A 82 43.03 40.64 1.07
CA ARG A 82 41.64 40.94 0.69
C ARG A 82 40.98 39.76 -0.01
N ASP A 83 39.75 39.44 0.40
CA ASP A 83 38.93 38.39 -0.20
C ASP A 83 38.49 38.79 -1.62
N ASP A 84 38.71 37.90 -2.58
CA ASP A 84 38.27 38.04 -3.97
C ASP A 84 37.06 37.17 -4.32
N GLY A 85 36.47 36.51 -3.32
CA GLY A 85 35.33 35.62 -3.49
C GLY A 85 35.71 34.24 -4.02
N SER A 86 37.01 33.92 -4.13
CA SER A 86 37.48 32.61 -4.59
C SER A 86 37.34 31.49 -3.56
N CYS A 87 36.91 31.77 -2.32
CA CYS A 87 36.82 30.78 -1.25
C CYS A 87 36.02 29.53 -1.64
N SER A 88 36.68 28.37 -1.63
CA SER A 88 36.09 27.04 -1.76
C SER A 88 35.98 26.40 -0.40
N TYR A 89 34.86 25.72 -0.12
CA TYR A 89 34.69 24.94 1.10
C TYR A 89 34.71 23.46 0.74
N ALA A 90 35.01 22.59 1.71
CA ALA A 90 34.87 21.15 1.48
C ALA A 90 33.41 20.88 1.14
N GLU A 91 33.16 20.14 0.05
CA GLU A 91 31.80 19.70 -0.26
C GLU A 91 31.32 18.79 0.87
N THR A 92 30.17 19.12 1.43
CA THR A 92 29.49 18.29 2.42
C THR A 92 29.36 16.88 1.86
N VAL A 93 29.89 15.89 2.58
CA VAL A 93 29.72 14.49 2.21
C VAL A 93 28.25 14.16 2.39
N MET A 94 27.55 14.12 1.26
CA MET A 94 26.14 13.76 1.17
C MET A 94 26.03 12.23 1.22
N GLY A 95 25.21 11.70 2.12
CA GLY A 95 24.98 10.26 2.25
C GLY A 95 23.99 9.95 3.36
N CYS A 96 23.57 8.69 3.47
CA CYS A 96 22.62 8.30 4.51
C CYS A 96 23.22 8.46 5.92
N MET A 97 22.72 9.42 6.69
CA MET A 97 23.16 9.68 8.07
C MET A 97 22.47 8.79 9.11
N ASP A 98 21.45 8.00 8.71
CA ASP A 98 20.69 7.15 9.61
C ASP A 98 21.45 5.85 9.93
N PRO A 99 21.90 5.63 11.19
CA PRO A 99 22.62 4.42 11.57
C PRO A 99 21.80 3.13 11.44
N ALA A 100 20.48 3.23 11.26
CA ALA A 100 19.58 2.10 11.05
C ALA A 100 19.49 1.64 9.57
N ALA A 101 20.01 2.42 8.62
CA ALA A 101 20.02 2.07 7.21
C ALA A 101 21.19 1.13 6.86
N ASN A 102 20.99 0.27 5.85
CA ASN A 102 21.98 -0.67 5.35
C ASN A 102 23.15 0.00 4.64
N ASN A 103 22.91 1.17 4.04
CA ASN A 103 23.90 2.00 3.38
C ASN A 103 24.26 3.25 4.18
N HIS A 104 24.10 3.20 5.51
CA HIS A 104 24.56 4.24 6.41
C HIS A 104 26.03 4.60 6.13
N ASP A 105 26.29 5.87 5.83
CA ASP A 105 27.62 6.41 5.66
C ASP A 105 27.99 7.22 6.90
N ALA A 106 28.89 6.65 7.73
CA ALA A 106 29.39 7.30 8.93
C ALA A 106 30.24 8.56 8.64
N ALA A 107 30.61 8.79 7.38
CA ALA A 107 31.31 9.99 6.93
C ALA A 107 30.36 11.06 6.39
N ALA A 108 29.06 10.78 6.27
CA ALA A 108 28.08 11.77 5.82
C ALA A 108 27.92 12.89 6.84
N GLU A 109 28.00 14.13 6.35
CA GLU A 109 27.80 15.36 7.12
C GLU A 109 26.40 15.94 6.92
N ASP A 110 25.69 15.52 5.86
CA ASP A 110 24.30 15.88 5.58
C ASP A 110 23.57 14.75 4.82
N ASP A 111 22.26 14.62 5.04
CA ASP A 111 21.46 13.51 4.52
C ASP A 111 20.97 13.79 3.09
N ASP A 112 21.28 12.87 2.17
CA ASP A 112 20.94 12.98 0.76
C ASP A 112 19.66 12.23 0.36
N GLY A 113 18.99 11.60 1.33
CA GLY A 113 17.79 10.81 1.13
C GLY A 113 18.04 9.45 0.49
N SER A 114 19.29 8.99 0.41
CA SER A 114 19.66 7.69 -0.18
C SER A 114 19.46 6.50 0.77
N CYS A 115 19.00 6.70 2.00
CA CYS A 115 18.89 5.64 3.02
C CYS A 115 18.10 4.40 2.54
N ASP A 116 18.79 3.26 2.52
CA ASP A 116 18.27 1.93 2.18
C ASP A 116 17.96 1.14 3.46
N TYR A 117 16.69 0.78 3.65
CA TYR A 117 16.21 0.07 4.82
C TYR A 117 16.04 -1.45 4.61
N GLY A 118 16.42 -2.00 3.44
CA GLY A 118 16.44 -3.43 3.15
C GLY A 118 15.44 -3.88 2.08
N MET A 119 15.47 -5.19 1.78
CA MET A 119 14.58 -5.80 0.79
C MET A 119 13.13 -5.77 1.28
N ALA A 120 12.19 -5.43 0.38
CA ALA A 120 10.78 -5.53 0.69
C ALA A 120 10.41 -6.98 0.98
N GLN A 121 9.40 -7.20 1.83
CA GLN A 121 8.89 -8.54 2.13
C GLN A 121 8.54 -9.32 0.86
N ALA A 122 8.00 -8.64 -0.17
CA ALA A 122 7.70 -9.23 -1.47
C ALA A 122 8.96 -9.71 -2.20
N ASP A 123 10.07 -8.94 -2.17
CA ASP A 123 11.32 -9.31 -2.83
C ASP A 123 12.01 -10.48 -2.12
N ILE A 124 11.91 -10.53 -0.78
CA ILE A 124 12.44 -11.65 0.01
C ILE A 124 11.66 -12.93 -0.29
N MET A 125 10.32 -12.85 -0.37
CA MET A 125 9.47 -13.99 -0.70
C MET A 125 9.62 -14.43 -2.18
N ALA A 126 9.83 -13.48 -3.10
CA ALA A 126 10.13 -13.77 -4.50
C ALA A 126 11.48 -14.49 -4.65
N ALA A 127 12.53 -14.03 -3.97
CA ALA A 127 13.84 -14.68 -4.01
C ALA A 127 13.84 -16.07 -3.36
N TYR A 128 13.08 -16.26 -2.27
CA TYR A 128 12.90 -17.58 -1.65
C TYR A 128 12.14 -18.54 -2.56
N SER A 129 11.00 -18.11 -3.12
CA SER A 129 10.19 -18.95 -4.03
C SER A 129 10.89 -19.29 -5.34
N ALA A 130 11.78 -18.40 -5.82
CA ALA A 130 12.65 -18.68 -6.97
C ALA A 130 13.83 -19.63 -6.64
N GLY A 131 14.03 -19.99 -5.37
CA GLY A 131 15.18 -20.80 -4.93
C GLY A 131 16.52 -20.05 -4.97
N GLU A 132 16.49 -18.72 -5.11
CA GLU A 132 17.67 -17.86 -5.15
C GLU A 132 18.16 -17.50 -3.73
N MET A 133 17.36 -17.84 -2.71
CA MET A 133 17.64 -17.58 -1.31
C MET A 133 17.31 -18.79 -0.44
N GLU A 134 18.28 -19.21 0.38
CA GLU A 134 18.08 -20.29 1.36
C GLU A 134 17.12 -19.85 2.47
N PHE A 135 16.34 -20.79 3.02
CA PHE A 135 15.33 -20.52 4.05
C PHE A 135 15.89 -19.73 5.25
N SER A 136 17.11 -20.06 5.71
CA SER A 136 17.75 -19.37 6.83
C SER A 136 18.10 -17.91 6.52
N ALA A 137 18.37 -17.58 5.25
CA ALA A 137 18.66 -16.22 4.81
C ALA A 137 17.36 -15.41 4.63
N ALA A 138 16.33 -16.03 4.04
CA ALA A 138 15.00 -15.41 3.93
C ALA A 138 14.41 -15.09 5.31
N LEU A 139 14.51 -16.03 6.26
CA LEU A 139 14.07 -15.83 7.64
C LEU A 139 14.82 -14.69 8.33
N TYR A 140 16.14 -14.59 8.12
CA TYR A 140 16.97 -13.52 8.67
C TYR A 140 16.57 -12.13 8.14
N GLU A 141 16.37 -12.01 6.82
CA GLU A 141 15.95 -10.73 6.21
C GLU A 141 14.50 -10.37 6.59
N LEU A 142 13.61 -11.35 6.73
CA LEU A 142 12.26 -11.12 7.26
C LEU A 142 12.29 -10.64 8.71
N GLU A 143 13.10 -11.24 9.59
CA GLU A 143 13.27 -10.80 10.97
C GLU A 143 13.82 -9.37 11.08
N LYS A 144 14.74 -9.00 10.19
CA LYS A 144 15.29 -7.65 10.08
C LYS A 144 14.23 -6.66 9.63
N SER A 145 13.45 -6.99 8.60
CA SER A 145 12.31 -6.17 8.14
C SER A 145 11.25 -5.96 9.23
N ARG A 146 11.04 -6.96 10.10
CA ARG A 146 10.09 -6.90 11.22
C ARG A 146 10.54 -5.93 12.31
N LYS A 147 11.84 -5.89 12.64
CA LYS A 147 12.39 -4.94 13.64
C LYS A 147 12.31 -3.49 13.16
N CYS A 148 12.41 -3.25 11.86
CA CYS A 148 12.22 -1.91 11.29
C CYS A 148 10.76 -1.43 11.37
N ARG A 149 9.78 -2.35 11.24
CA ARG A 149 8.33 -2.09 11.44
C ARG A 149 7.99 -1.61 12.85
N GLU A 150 8.63 -2.19 13.88
CA GLU A 150 8.40 -1.84 15.28
C GLU A 150 8.87 -0.40 15.64
N GLN A 151 9.67 0.23 14.77
CA GLN A 151 10.23 1.56 14.99
C GLN A 151 9.49 2.70 14.25
N GLY A 152 8.39 2.41 13.55
CA GLY A 152 7.45 3.42 13.07
C GLY A 152 7.90 4.27 11.88
N SER A 153 8.69 3.71 10.95
CA SER A 153 9.00 4.35 9.67
C SER A 153 7.99 3.92 8.59
N ASN A 154 7.35 4.90 7.93
CA ASN A 154 6.37 4.67 6.86
C ASN A 154 7.03 3.96 5.68
N ASN A 155 6.60 2.72 5.45
CA ASN A 155 7.16 1.81 4.45
C ASN A 155 6.52 2.08 3.07
N PRO A 156 7.28 2.17 1.96
CA PRO A 156 6.72 2.25 0.60
C PRO A 156 5.92 1.00 0.15
N CYS A 157 5.80 -0.04 0.97
CA CYS A 157 4.95 -1.22 0.74
C CYS A 157 3.62 -1.20 1.50
N GLU A 158 3.26 -0.07 2.12
CA GLU A 158 1.96 0.10 2.77
C GLU A 158 0.97 0.75 1.79
N ILE A 159 -0.03 -0.02 1.36
CA ILE A 159 -1.21 0.54 0.69
C ILE A 159 -2.22 0.86 1.79
N VAL A 160 -2.45 2.15 2.04
CA VAL A 160 -3.51 2.62 2.92
C VAL A 160 -4.73 2.91 2.06
N GLU A 161 -5.70 1.99 2.09
CA GLU A 161 -6.99 2.17 1.45
C GLU A 161 -8.03 2.64 2.48
N MET A 162 -8.84 3.62 2.09
CA MET A 162 -9.98 4.05 2.89
C MET A 162 -11.17 3.13 2.59
N SER A 163 -11.50 2.25 3.53
CA SER A 163 -12.74 1.47 3.47
C SER A 163 -13.98 2.35 3.69
N ILE A 164 -15.12 1.91 3.15
CA ILE A 164 -16.44 2.53 3.34
C ILE A 164 -16.94 2.43 4.80
N GLY A 165 -16.40 1.49 5.58
CA GLY A 165 -16.72 1.27 6.99
C GLY A 165 -15.88 0.14 7.60
N ASP A 166 -16.21 -0.22 8.85
CA ASP A 166 -15.63 -1.41 9.48
C ASP A 166 -16.31 -2.66 8.89
N ALA A 167 -15.55 -3.72 8.65
CA ALA A 167 -16.11 -5.03 8.30
C ALA A 167 -16.96 -5.55 9.46
N SER A 168 -18.19 -5.98 9.17
CA SER A 168 -19.08 -6.54 10.20
C SER A 168 -18.82 -8.03 10.46
N THR A 169 -18.25 -8.72 9.49
CA THR A 169 -17.89 -10.14 9.54
C THR A 169 -16.69 -10.34 8.61
N ILE A 170 -15.90 -11.38 8.88
CA ILE A 170 -14.84 -11.84 7.97
C ILE A 170 -15.14 -13.24 7.41
N ASP A 171 -16.33 -13.78 7.70
CA ASP A 171 -16.85 -15.00 7.11
C ASP A 171 -17.40 -14.72 5.69
N PRO A 172 -16.80 -15.28 4.63
CA PRO A 172 -17.28 -15.09 3.26
C PRO A 172 -18.72 -15.57 3.03
N HIS A 173 -19.23 -16.47 3.88
CA HIS A 173 -20.57 -17.03 3.76
C HIS A 173 -21.59 -16.33 4.67
N ASP A 174 -21.21 -15.23 5.35
CA ASP A 174 -22.13 -14.29 6.01
C ASP A 174 -22.00 -12.83 5.50
N ALA A 175 -20.86 -12.46 4.91
CA ALA A 175 -20.64 -11.10 4.44
C ALA A 175 -21.60 -10.69 3.30
N TYR A 176 -22.45 -9.69 3.58
CA TYR A 176 -23.35 -9.10 2.58
C TYR A 176 -23.02 -7.64 2.25
N ASP A 177 -22.29 -6.95 3.12
CA ASP A 177 -21.89 -5.56 2.93
C ASP A 177 -20.54 -5.44 2.20
N SER A 178 -20.29 -4.28 1.60
CA SER A 178 -19.07 -4.03 0.84
C SER A 178 -17.81 -3.91 1.69
N ALA A 179 -17.89 -3.45 2.96
CA ALA A 179 -16.70 -3.29 3.79
C ALA A 179 -16.11 -4.65 4.20
N SER A 180 -16.98 -5.60 4.54
CA SER A 180 -16.58 -7.00 4.76
C SER A 180 -16.04 -7.62 3.48
N GLY A 181 -16.73 -7.41 2.35
CA GLY A 181 -16.29 -7.90 1.04
C GLY A 181 -14.88 -7.44 0.65
N ASP A 182 -14.55 -6.15 0.88
CA ASP A 182 -13.23 -5.59 0.58
C ASP A 182 -12.10 -6.33 1.31
N VAL A 183 -12.33 -6.75 2.56
CA VAL A 183 -11.38 -7.53 3.36
C VAL A 183 -11.32 -8.97 2.87
N ILE A 184 -12.47 -9.59 2.65
CA ILE A 184 -12.61 -11.00 2.25
C ILE A 184 -11.94 -11.26 0.90
N GLU A 185 -12.06 -10.34 -0.06
CA GLU A 185 -11.41 -10.45 -1.38
C GLU A 185 -9.87 -10.44 -1.35
N GLN A 186 -9.27 -10.08 -0.21
CA GLN A 186 -7.81 -10.13 0.00
C GLN A 186 -7.37 -11.44 0.68
N VAL A 187 -8.28 -12.09 1.41
CA VAL A 187 -7.97 -13.26 2.25
C VAL A 187 -8.41 -14.57 1.59
N TYR A 188 -9.54 -14.56 0.89
CA TYR A 188 -10.12 -15.74 0.26
C TYR A 188 -10.15 -15.61 -1.26
N ASP A 189 -10.10 -16.75 -1.93
CA ASP A 189 -10.25 -16.85 -3.38
C ASP A 189 -11.51 -17.66 -3.75
N THR A 190 -12.10 -17.30 -4.89
CA THR A 190 -13.23 -17.96 -5.53
C THR A 190 -12.74 -18.76 -6.74
N LEU A 191 -13.61 -19.57 -7.37
CA LEU A 191 -13.22 -20.28 -8.61
C LEU A 191 -12.87 -19.33 -9.76
N TYR A 192 -13.63 -18.23 -9.84
CA TYR A 192 -13.50 -17.16 -10.82
C TYR A 192 -13.55 -15.82 -10.11
N ARG A 193 -12.81 -14.81 -10.57
CA ARG A 193 -12.78 -13.50 -9.94
C ARG A 193 -13.17 -12.40 -10.91
N TYR A 194 -13.82 -11.36 -10.41
CA TYR A 194 -13.95 -10.10 -11.14
C TYR A 194 -12.60 -9.40 -11.23
N ALA A 195 -12.18 -9.10 -12.45
CA ALA A 195 -10.96 -8.35 -12.74
C ALA A 195 -11.26 -7.18 -13.68
N GLY A 196 -10.36 -6.21 -13.72
CA GLY A 196 -10.41 -5.11 -14.68
C GLY A 196 -9.69 -5.48 -15.97
N ASP A 197 -10.27 -5.17 -17.13
CA ASP A 197 -9.60 -5.31 -18.44
C ASP A 197 -8.53 -4.24 -18.71
N GLY A 198 -8.21 -3.39 -17.73
CA GLY A 198 -7.33 -2.23 -17.86
C GLY A 198 -7.94 -1.05 -18.63
N SER A 199 -9.16 -1.17 -19.14
CA SER A 199 -9.91 -0.14 -19.88
C SER A 199 -11.15 0.35 -19.12
N GLY A 200 -11.31 -0.08 -17.87
CA GLY A 200 -12.44 0.28 -17.00
C GLY A 200 -13.65 -0.64 -17.14
N ASN A 201 -13.54 -1.77 -17.84
CA ASN A 201 -14.59 -2.79 -17.88
C ASN A 201 -14.27 -3.94 -16.92
N ALA A 202 -15.31 -4.48 -16.29
CA ALA A 202 -15.20 -5.70 -15.52
C ALA A 202 -15.21 -6.92 -16.47
N ILE A 203 -14.26 -7.81 -16.24
CA ILE A 203 -14.18 -9.14 -16.85
C ILE A 203 -14.18 -10.19 -15.74
N ILE A 204 -14.48 -11.42 -16.08
CA ILE A 204 -14.37 -12.56 -15.17
C ILE A 204 -13.20 -13.40 -15.65
N GLU A 205 -12.25 -13.65 -14.76
CA GLU A 205 -11.08 -14.49 -15.04
C GLU A 205 -11.01 -15.71 -14.12
N PRO A 206 -10.41 -16.83 -14.58
CA PRO A 206 -10.21 -18.00 -13.74
C PRO A 206 -9.23 -17.71 -12.60
N ARG A 207 -9.49 -18.29 -11.41
CA ARG A 207 -8.66 -18.14 -10.22
C ARG A 207 -8.28 -19.49 -9.64
N LEU A 208 -9.12 -20.09 -8.79
CA LEU A 208 -8.91 -21.45 -8.28
C LEU A 208 -9.25 -22.52 -9.32
N ALA A 209 -10.16 -22.21 -10.24
CA ALA A 209 -10.43 -23.06 -11.40
C ALA A 209 -9.46 -22.76 -12.55
N THR A 210 -9.02 -23.79 -13.24
CA THR A 210 -8.32 -23.67 -14.53
C THR A 210 -9.29 -23.52 -15.70
N GLY A 211 -10.52 -23.98 -15.54
CA GLY A 211 -11.57 -23.93 -16.55
C GLY A 211 -12.83 -24.68 -16.13
N TYR A 212 -13.81 -24.70 -17.03
CA TYR A 212 -14.97 -25.60 -16.94
C TYR A 212 -15.41 -26.08 -18.31
N SER A 213 -16.12 -27.22 -18.32
CA SER A 213 -16.92 -27.67 -19.47
C SER A 213 -18.40 -27.64 -19.13
N LEU A 214 -19.24 -27.45 -20.15
CA LEU A 214 -20.69 -27.36 -20.03
C LEU A 214 -21.33 -28.49 -20.84
N SER A 215 -22.29 -29.20 -20.23
CA SER A 215 -23.08 -30.24 -20.90
C SER A 215 -23.92 -29.69 -22.06
N GLU A 216 -24.36 -30.57 -22.97
CA GLU A 216 -25.15 -30.18 -24.16
C GLU A 216 -26.50 -29.55 -23.80
N ASP A 217 -27.08 -29.93 -22.67
CA ASP A 217 -28.33 -29.35 -22.14
C ASP A 217 -28.12 -28.02 -21.40
N GLY A 218 -26.86 -27.61 -21.18
CA GLY A 218 -26.52 -26.35 -20.53
C GLY A 218 -26.75 -26.33 -19.01
N LEU A 219 -26.96 -27.48 -18.39
CA LEU A 219 -27.29 -27.59 -16.96
C LEU A 219 -26.10 -28.02 -16.09
N THR A 220 -25.24 -28.89 -16.58
CA THR A 220 -24.12 -29.43 -15.81
C THR A 220 -22.82 -28.74 -16.16
N TYR A 221 -22.23 -28.09 -15.17
CA TYR A 221 -20.89 -27.52 -15.23
C TYR A 221 -19.91 -28.48 -14.59
N THR A 222 -18.84 -28.85 -15.29
CA THR A 222 -17.71 -29.62 -14.73
C THR A 222 -16.50 -28.71 -14.65
N PHE A 223 -16.03 -28.44 -13.42
CA PHE A 223 -14.89 -27.58 -13.16
C PHE A 223 -13.61 -28.40 -13.03
N ASP A 224 -12.53 -27.87 -13.58
CA ASP A 224 -11.17 -28.37 -13.39
C ASP A 224 -10.42 -27.39 -12.50
N LEU A 225 -9.94 -27.85 -11.36
CA LEU A 225 -9.26 -27.05 -10.34
C LEU A 225 -7.75 -27.13 -10.48
N ARG A 226 -7.08 -26.12 -9.94
CA ARG A 226 -5.62 -26.14 -9.77
C ARG A 226 -5.22 -27.23 -8.77
N ASP A 227 -4.07 -27.85 -9.01
CA ASP A 227 -3.46 -28.88 -8.15
C ASP A 227 -2.30 -28.34 -7.29
N ASP A 228 -2.04 -27.04 -7.37
CA ASP A 228 -0.93 -26.33 -6.71
C ASP A 228 -1.40 -25.27 -5.71
N VAL A 229 -2.65 -25.35 -5.25
CA VAL A 229 -3.25 -24.40 -4.31
C VAL A 229 -3.24 -24.97 -2.90
N TYR A 230 -2.74 -24.16 -1.97
CA TYR A 230 -2.69 -24.48 -0.56
C TYR A 230 -3.38 -23.38 0.24
N PHE A 231 -4.14 -23.77 1.26
CA PHE A 231 -4.61 -22.85 2.28
C PHE A 231 -3.45 -22.28 3.07
N SER A 232 -3.67 -21.15 3.75
CA SER A 232 -2.63 -20.48 4.54
C SER A 232 -2.08 -21.30 5.72
N ASN A 233 -2.77 -22.38 6.14
CA ASN A 233 -2.27 -23.35 7.11
C ASN A 233 -1.35 -24.44 6.51
N GLY A 234 -1.25 -24.52 5.18
CA GLY A 234 -0.45 -25.48 4.44
C GLY A 234 -1.21 -26.71 3.92
N ASP A 235 -2.51 -26.83 4.19
CA ASP A 235 -3.33 -27.90 3.64
C ASP A 235 -3.56 -27.69 2.15
N LEU A 236 -3.61 -28.80 1.39
CA LEU A 236 -3.89 -28.75 -0.04
C LEU A 236 -5.39 -28.54 -0.26
N MET A 237 -5.76 -27.60 -1.13
CA MET A 237 -7.16 -27.42 -1.52
C MET A 237 -7.60 -28.57 -2.44
N GLU A 238 -8.76 -29.17 -2.15
CA GLU A 238 -9.40 -30.19 -2.97
C GLU A 238 -10.81 -29.77 -3.43
N ALA A 239 -11.34 -30.48 -4.42
CA ALA A 239 -12.68 -30.24 -4.96
C ALA A 239 -13.79 -30.43 -3.91
N SER A 240 -13.54 -31.26 -2.88
CA SER A 240 -14.43 -31.40 -1.73
C SER A 240 -14.56 -30.13 -0.91
N ASP A 241 -13.49 -29.31 -0.79
CA ASP A 241 -13.55 -28.03 -0.07
C ASP A 241 -14.47 -27.05 -0.78
N VAL A 242 -14.45 -27.04 -2.11
CA VAL A 242 -15.34 -26.20 -2.93
C VAL A 242 -16.80 -26.58 -2.72
N VAL A 243 -17.10 -27.89 -2.81
CA VAL A 243 -18.45 -28.42 -2.61
C VAL A 243 -18.92 -28.13 -1.18
N TYR A 244 -18.06 -28.38 -0.18
CA TYR A 244 -18.33 -28.06 1.22
C TYR A 244 -18.65 -26.57 1.40
N SER A 245 -17.80 -25.69 0.87
CA SER A 245 -17.96 -24.23 1.00
C SER A 245 -19.29 -23.74 0.44
N TRP A 246 -19.66 -24.20 -0.75
CA TRP A 246 -20.93 -23.79 -1.36
C TRP A 246 -22.13 -24.41 -0.65
N CYS A 247 -21.99 -25.61 -0.12
CA CYS A 247 -23.05 -26.25 0.66
C CYS A 247 -23.20 -25.65 2.05
N ARG A 248 -22.11 -25.18 2.68
CA ARG A 248 -22.13 -24.45 3.94
C ARG A 248 -23.00 -23.20 3.85
N VAL A 249 -22.88 -22.44 2.75
CA VAL A 249 -23.74 -21.28 2.47
C VAL A 249 -25.23 -21.67 2.45
N LEU A 250 -25.55 -22.87 1.96
CA LEU A 250 -26.92 -23.36 1.77
C LEU A 250 -27.47 -24.18 2.97
N GLY A 251 -26.61 -24.61 3.90
CA GLY A 251 -26.89 -25.60 4.95
C GLY A 251 -27.88 -25.21 6.06
N TYR A 252 -28.73 -24.19 5.86
CA TYR A 252 -29.78 -23.79 6.81
C TYR A 252 -29.31 -23.58 8.26
N GLY A 253 -28.35 -22.68 8.38
CA GLY A 253 -28.14 -21.85 9.56
C GLY A 253 -27.86 -20.44 9.11
N SER A 254 -28.64 -19.92 8.12
CA SER A 254 -28.40 -18.62 7.49
C SER A 254 -27.88 -17.66 8.54
N PRO A 255 -26.60 -17.28 8.45
CA PRO A 255 -26.13 -16.25 9.34
C PRO A 255 -26.97 -14.99 9.04
N ALA A 256 -27.05 -14.06 9.98
CA ALA A 256 -28.15 -13.07 10.01
C ALA A 256 -28.32 -12.28 8.69
N SER A 257 -27.29 -12.26 7.83
CA SER A 257 -27.25 -11.67 6.50
C SER A 257 -28.21 -12.23 5.44
N HIS A 258 -28.61 -13.50 5.52
CA HIS A 258 -29.36 -14.20 4.46
C HIS A 258 -28.64 -14.29 3.10
N VAL A 259 -27.31 -14.18 3.04
CA VAL A 259 -26.56 -14.13 1.77
C VAL A 259 -26.71 -15.38 0.88
N GLY A 260 -27.15 -16.51 1.44
CA GLY A 260 -27.32 -17.78 0.72
C GLY A 260 -28.24 -17.74 -0.49
N TRP A 261 -29.20 -16.79 -0.54
CA TRP A 261 -30.10 -16.60 -1.70
C TRP A 261 -29.35 -16.47 -3.04
N ILE A 262 -28.10 -15.98 -3.01
CA ILE A 262 -27.26 -15.80 -4.18
C ILE A 262 -26.96 -17.15 -4.85
N LEU A 263 -26.73 -18.22 -4.08
CA LEU A 263 -26.44 -19.57 -4.58
C LEU A 263 -27.69 -20.46 -4.67
N GLU A 264 -28.67 -20.29 -3.76
CA GLU A 264 -29.92 -21.07 -3.71
C GLU A 264 -30.73 -21.07 -5.01
N GLN A 265 -30.59 -20.01 -5.82
CA GLN A 265 -31.26 -19.91 -7.12
C GLN A 265 -30.67 -20.85 -8.19
N SER A 266 -29.47 -21.37 -7.98
CA SER A 266 -28.70 -22.11 -8.99
C SER A 266 -28.76 -23.62 -8.77
N PHE A 267 -28.57 -24.06 -7.53
CA PHE A 267 -28.47 -25.45 -7.12
C PHE A 267 -28.89 -25.59 -5.65
N ASP A 268 -29.08 -26.82 -5.19
CA ASP A 268 -29.28 -27.16 -3.78
C ASP A 268 -28.29 -28.23 -3.35
N CYS A 269 -27.92 -28.17 -2.07
CA CYS A 269 -27.06 -29.11 -1.39
C CYS A 269 -27.82 -30.11 -0.50
N ASN A 270 -29.16 -30.07 -0.47
CA ASN A 270 -29.97 -31.03 0.25
C ASN A 270 -29.82 -32.46 -0.29
N ASP A 271 -29.45 -33.34 0.63
CA ASP A 271 -29.72 -34.77 0.63
C ASP A 271 -31.21 -35.03 0.95
N ALA A 272 -31.77 -36.06 0.33
CA ALA A 272 -33.15 -36.49 0.48
C ALA A 272 -33.52 -36.99 1.90
N ASP A 273 -32.57 -37.05 2.84
CA ASP A 273 -32.78 -37.57 4.19
C ASP A 273 -32.63 -36.57 5.35
N GLY A 274 -32.14 -35.35 5.08
CA GLY A 274 -32.04 -34.25 6.04
C GLY A 274 -31.03 -34.45 7.18
N ASN A 275 -30.02 -35.31 7.02
CA ASN A 275 -28.97 -35.50 8.03
C ASN A 275 -27.68 -34.68 7.78
N HIS A 276 -27.53 -34.06 6.61
CA HIS A 276 -26.45 -33.12 6.26
C HIS A 276 -25.01 -33.59 6.55
N ASP A 277 -24.78 -34.90 6.62
CA ASP A 277 -23.46 -35.51 6.80
C ASP A 277 -22.74 -35.80 5.46
N ASP A 278 -23.33 -35.45 4.32
CA ASP A 278 -22.81 -35.76 2.99
C ASP A 278 -22.39 -34.51 2.19
N ASN A 279 -21.11 -34.48 1.79
CA ASN A 279 -20.56 -33.43 0.94
C ASN A 279 -21.14 -33.53 -0.48
N GLY A 280 -22.29 -32.90 -0.75
CA GLY A 280 -22.68 -32.51 -2.11
C GLY A 280 -24.16 -32.60 -2.54
N GLY A 281 -25.10 -33.10 -1.74
CA GLY A 281 -26.51 -33.22 -2.15
C GLY A 281 -26.73 -33.89 -3.53
N GLU A 282 -27.94 -33.77 -4.12
CA GLU A 282 -28.22 -34.31 -5.47
C GLU A 282 -27.54 -33.52 -6.62
N SER A 283 -27.14 -32.27 -6.38
CA SER A 283 -26.66 -31.37 -7.43
C SER A 283 -25.18 -31.52 -7.73
N PHE A 284 -24.36 -32.02 -6.79
CA PHE A 284 -22.92 -32.09 -6.95
C PHE A 284 -22.39 -33.50 -7.16
N THR A 285 -21.25 -33.61 -7.85
CA THR A 285 -20.49 -34.85 -7.98
C THR A 285 -19.00 -34.53 -7.95
N VAL A 286 -18.30 -35.00 -6.93
CA VAL A 286 -16.83 -34.93 -6.87
C VAL A 286 -16.26 -36.03 -7.75
N ASN A 287 -15.64 -35.65 -8.88
CA ASN A 287 -15.07 -36.58 -9.84
C ASN A 287 -13.66 -37.03 -9.44
N SER A 288 -12.89 -36.13 -8.83
CA SER A 288 -11.53 -36.36 -8.32
C SER A 288 -11.12 -35.22 -7.36
N ALA A 289 -9.93 -35.30 -6.76
CA ALA A 289 -9.39 -34.24 -5.90
C ALA A 289 -9.34 -32.86 -6.56
N THR A 290 -9.25 -32.77 -7.88
CA THR A 290 -9.17 -31.49 -8.62
C THR A 290 -10.29 -31.33 -9.65
N SER A 291 -11.37 -32.11 -9.54
CA SER A 291 -12.50 -31.95 -10.45
C SER A 291 -13.81 -32.31 -9.77
N PHE A 292 -14.80 -31.45 -9.95
CA PHE A 292 -16.18 -31.72 -9.54
C PHE A 292 -17.16 -31.21 -10.59
N SER A 293 -18.40 -31.63 -10.49
CA SER A 293 -19.50 -31.17 -11.33
C SER A 293 -20.66 -30.70 -10.48
N VAL A 294 -21.37 -29.70 -10.99
CA VAL A 294 -22.61 -29.17 -10.41
C VAL A 294 -23.67 -29.12 -11.49
N THR A 295 -24.86 -29.59 -11.16
CA THR A 295 -26.04 -29.55 -12.04
C THR A 295 -26.98 -28.47 -11.55
N LEU A 296 -27.28 -27.50 -12.42
CA LEU A 296 -28.17 -26.41 -12.12
C LEU A 296 -29.64 -26.82 -12.27
N PHE A 297 -30.53 -26.12 -11.58
CA PHE A 297 -31.98 -26.29 -11.75
C PHE A 297 -32.47 -25.90 -13.14
N ASP A 298 -31.90 -24.83 -13.70
CA ASP A 298 -32.23 -24.26 -14.99
C ASP A 298 -30.97 -23.68 -15.65
N VAL A 299 -31.00 -23.56 -16.98
CA VAL A 299 -29.89 -22.97 -17.74
C VAL A 299 -29.69 -21.52 -17.32
N SER A 300 -28.51 -21.20 -16.79
CA SER A 300 -28.17 -19.86 -16.31
C SER A 300 -26.88 -19.36 -16.93
N SER A 301 -26.96 -18.25 -17.69
CA SER A 301 -25.78 -17.54 -18.18
C SER A 301 -25.09 -16.71 -17.10
N ALA A 302 -25.76 -16.48 -15.97
CA ALA A 302 -25.24 -15.70 -14.85
C ALA A 302 -24.46 -16.56 -13.86
N PHE A 303 -24.47 -17.90 -14.00
CA PHE A 303 -23.91 -18.80 -12.99
C PHE A 303 -22.44 -18.49 -12.66
N ILE A 304 -21.59 -18.33 -13.69
CA ILE A 304 -20.17 -18.00 -13.50
C ILE A 304 -19.98 -16.64 -12.82
N SER A 305 -20.81 -15.64 -13.16
CA SER A 305 -20.78 -14.32 -12.50
C SER A 305 -21.26 -14.35 -11.05
N THR A 306 -22.14 -15.30 -10.70
CA THR A 306 -22.66 -15.49 -9.35
C THR A 306 -21.60 -16.10 -8.43
N ILE A 307 -20.96 -17.19 -8.87
CA ILE A 307 -19.92 -17.87 -8.07
C ILE A 307 -18.60 -17.09 -8.01
N ALA A 308 -18.46 -16.03 -8.81
CA ALA A 308 -17.33 -15.12 -8.76
C ALA A 308 -17.45 -14.05 -7.66
N TYR A 309 -18.61 -13.96 -7.01
CA TYR A 309 -18.82 -13.11 -5.85
C TYR A 309 -18.26 -13.76 -4.58
N THR A 310 -18.02 -12.97 -3.53
CA THR A 310 -17.39 -13.41 -2.27
C THR A 310 -18.09 -14.61 -1.62
N VAL A 311 -19.41 -14.74 -1.76
CA VAL A 311 -20.17 -15.90 -1.28
C VAL A 311 -19.72 -17.24 -1.89
N GLY A 312 -19.11 -17.21 -3.08
CA GLY A 312 -18.54 -18.39 -3.75
C GLY A 312 -17.12 -18.74 -3.30
N ALA A 313 -16.59 -18.05 -2.29
CA ALA A 313 -15.23 -18.27 -1.80
C ALA A 313 -15.09 -19.67 -1.20
N VAL A 314 -13.90 -20.24 -1.37
CA VAL A 314 -13.55 -21.57 -0.89
C VAL A 314 -12.87 -21.45 0.47
N ILE A 315 -13.32 -22.26 1.42
CA ILE A 315 -12.74 -22.37 2.76
C ILE A 315 -12.24 -23.79 3.01
N ASN A 316 -11.29 -23.93 3.94
CA ASN A 316 -10.80 -25.23 4.39
C ASN A 316 -11.91 -25.99 5.16
N ALA A 317 -12.42 -27.08 4.58
CA ALA A 317 -13.54 -27.82 5.13
C ALA A 317 -13.20 -28.54 6.44
N GLU A 318 -12.03 -29.19 6.49
CA GLU A 318 -11.57 -29.92 7.68
C GLU A 318 -11.43 -28.96 8.87
N LEU A 319 -10.76 -27.82 8.64
CA LEU A 319 -10.55 -26.82 9.68
C LEU A 319 -11.86 -26.19 10.16
N CYS A 320 -12.81 -25.94 9.26
CA CYS A 320 -14.14 -25.45 9.66
C CYS A 320 -14.88 -26.49 10.53
N GLU A 321 -14.93 -27.75 10.11
CA GLU A 321 -15.58 -28.81 10.89
C GLU A 321 -14.90 -29.07 12.25
N GLU A 322 -13.58 -28.93 12.35
CA GLU A 322 -12.87 -29.02 13.63
C GLU A 322 -13.30 -27.94 14.64
N ASN A 323 -13.75 -26.79 14.14
CA ASN A 323 -14.15 -25.63 14.95
C ASN A 323 -15.67 -25.41 14.99
N ARG A 324 -16.45 -26.25 14.30
CA ARG A 324 -17.92 -26.20 14.30
C ARG A 324 -18.49 -26.56 15.67
N VAL A 325 -19.46 -25.79 16.11
CA VAL A 325 -20.29 -26.06 17.27
C VAL A 325 -21.60 -26.69 16.79
N ASP A 326 -21.58 -28.00 16.59
CA ASP A 326 -22.78 -28.78 16.26
C ASP A 326 -23.77 -28.77 17.42
N ALA A 327 -24.85 -28.00 17.25
CA ALA A 327 -26.01 -27.99 18.12
C ALA A 327 -27.26 -28.62 17.45
N GLY A 328 -27.13 -29.13 16.23
CA GLY A 328 -28.17 -29.72 15.41
C GLY A 328 -29.28 -28.76 14.95
N GLY A 329 -29.72 -28.94 13.69
CA GLY A 329 -30.80 -28.15 13.09
C GLY A 329 -30.45 -26.65 13.03
N GLU A 330 -31.43 -25.78 13.26
CA GLU A 330 -31.29 -24.31 13.16
C GLU A 330 -30.31 -23.67 14.17
N ASN A 331 -29.76 -24.45 15.11
CA ASN A 331 -28.81 -23.93 16.12
C ASN A 331 -27.35 -24.27 15.80
N ASP A 332 -27.10 -25.06 14.75
CA ASP A 332 -25.74 -25.34 14.30
C ASP A 332 -25.09 -24.06 13.77
N ASP A 333 -23.88 -23.78 14.24
CA ASP A 333 -23.17 -22.56 13.87
C ASP A 333 -22.40 -22.69 12.55
N TYR A 334 -22.22 -23.92 12.03
CA TYR A 334 -21.40 -24.19 10.85
C TYR A 334 -20.05 -23.44 10.88
N CYS A 335 -19.36 -23.45 12.03
CA CYS A 335 -18.10 -22.76 12.29
C CYS A 335 -18.12 -21.22 12.14
N HIS A 336 -19.31 -20.60 12.04
CA HIS A 336 -19.47 -19.16 11.80
C HIS A 336 -18.84 -18.29 12.90
N GLU A 337 -19.05 -18.63 14.18
CA GLU A 337 -18.45 -17.89 15.30
C GLU A 337 -16.92 -17.91 15.24
N TRP A 338 -16.34 -19.07 14.90
CA TRP A 338 -14.90 -19.21 14.71
C TRP A 338 -14.40 -18.43 13.49
N MET A 339 -15.16 -18.45 12.39
CA MET A 339 -14.82 -17.71 11.18
C MET A 339 -14.73 -16.20 11.43
N ASP A 340 -15.53 -15.65 12.34
CA ASP A 340 -15.49 -14.21 12.67
C ASP A 340 -14.36 -13.82 13.63
N GLU A 341 -13.94 -14.70 14.52
CA GLU A 341 -12.94 -14.36 15.55
C GLU A 341 -11.51 -14.72 15.14
N ALA A 342 -11.29 -15.88 14.53
CA ALA A 342 -9.96 -16.44 14.34
C ALA A 342 -9.83 -17.40 13.15
N PRO A 343 -10.22 -17.01 11.91
CA PRO A 343 -10.20 -17.88 10.72
C PRO A 343 -8.79 -18.08 10.13
N PHE A 344 -7.76 -18.18 10.97
CA PHE A 344 -6.39 -18.36 10.49
C PHE A 344 -6.26 -19.71 9.79
N GLY A 345 -5.85 -19.70 8.52
CA GLY A 345 -5.74 -20.95 7.76
C GLY A 345 -6.98 -21.32 6.96
N ALA A 346 -8.10 -20.62 7.15
CA ALA A 346 -9.36 -20.96 6.48
C ALA A 346 -9.38 -20.57 5.00
N GLY A 347 -8.54 -19.61 4.59
CA GLY A 347 -8.36 -19.13 3.21
C GLY A 347 -6.96 -19.36 2.70
#